data_AF-H9FH10-F1
#
_entry.id   AF-H9FH10-F1
#
_cell.length_a   1.000
_cell.length_b   1.000
_cell.length_c   1.000
_cell.angle_alpha   90.00
_cell.angle_beta   90.00
_cell.angle_gamma   90.00
#
_symmetry.space_group_name_H-M   'P 1'
#
loop_
_entity.id
_entity.type
_entity.pdbx_description
1 polymer ?
#
loop_
_entity_poly.entity_id
_entity_poly.type
_entity_poly.pdbx_seq_one_letter_code
_entity_poly.pdbx_strand_id
1 'polypeptide(L)' 'KGLFLGRCVPCQCHGHSDRCLPGSGICVDCQHNTEGAQCERCQAGFVSSREDPSAPCVSCPCPLSVPSNHFAEGCVLRG' A
#
# COMPACT_ATOMS: atom_id res chain seq x y z
N LYS A 1 -1.10 17.14 26.77
CA LYS A 1 -2.31 16.40 27.19
C LYS A 1 -2.85 15.71 25.93
N GLY A 2 -2.52 14.44 25.70
CA GLY A 2 -2.87 13.68 24.49
C GLY A 2 -3.77 12.48 24.85
N LEU A 3 -4.82 12.26 24.05
CA LEU A 3 -6.05 11.51 24.38
C LEU A 3 -5.96 9.97 24.43
N PHE A 4 -4.77 9.36 24.40
CA PHE A 4 -4.65 7.89 24.44
C PHE A 4 -4.68 7.37 25.89
N LEU A 5 -5.89 7.20 26.41
CA LEU A 5 -6.22 6.57 27.70
C LEU A 5 -5.93 5.05 27.73
N GLY A 6 -4.70 4.64 27.42
CA GLY A 6 -4.19 3.30 27.74
C GLY A 6 -4.88 2.11 27.05
N ARG A 7 -5.46 2.29 25.86
CA ARG A 7 -6.00 1.19 25.05
C ARG A 7 -5.13 0.99 23.81
N CYS A 8 -4.58 -0.20 23.63
CA CYS A 8 -3.91 -0.58 22.37
C CYS A 8 -4.97 -0.62 21.26
N VAL A 9 -4.84 0.28 20.28
CA VAL A 9 -5.65 0.27 19.06
C VAL A 9 -4.81 -0.42 17.98
N PRO A 10 -5.35 -1.42 17.27
CA PRO A 10 -4.63 -2.06 16.17
C PRO A 10 -4.34 -1.05 15.05
N CYS A 11 -3.20 -1.20 14.41
CA CYS A 11 -2.83 -0.40 13.24
C CYS A 11 -3.79 -0.68 12.08
N GLN A 12 -4.25 0.36 11.39
CA GLN A 12 -5.15 0.24 10.24
C GLN A 12 -4.34 0.30 8.95
N CYS A 13 -3.56 -0.75 8.68
CA CYS A 13 -2.65 -0.84 7.52
C CYS A 13 -3.19 -1.72 6.39
N HIS A 14 -4.50 -1.96 6.35
CA HIS A 14 -5.18 -2.83 5.38
C HIS A 14 -4.57 -4.24 5.18
N GLY A 15 -3.86 -4.76 6.19
CA GLY A 15 -3.16 -6.04 6.10
C GLY A 15 -1.83 -5.99 5.33
N HIS A 16 -1.36 -4.81 4.96
CA HIS A 16 -0.08 -4.58 4.29
C HIS A 16 1.07 -4.25 5.26
N SER A 17 0.77 -4.02 6.54
CA SER A 17 1.80 -3.92 7.59
C SER A 17 1.21 -4.35 8.92
N ASP A 18 2.04 -4.95 9.76
CA ASP A 18 1.76 -5.28 11.15
C ASP A 18 2.28 -4.21 12.13
N ARG A 19 2.91 -3.13 11.62
CA ARG A 19 3.60 -2.11 12.42
C ARG A 19 3.15 -0.70 12.05
N CYS A 20 2.97 0.14 13.07
CA CYS A 20 2.71 1.57 12.90
C CYS A 20 3.39 2.41 13.99
N LEU A 21 3.63 3.69 13.68
CA LEU A 21 4.24 4.66 14.58
C LEU A 21 3.31 4.93 15.78
N PRO A 22 3.79 4.77 17.03
CA PRO A 22 3.01 5.04 18.23
C PRO A 22 2.50 6.48 18.26
N GLY A 23 1.23 6.67 18.56
CA GLY A 23 0.61 7.98 18.72
C GLY A 23 0.16 8.66 17.43
N SER A 24 0.69 8.28 16.26
CA SER A 24 0.20 8.77 14.95
C SER A 24 -0.64 7.74 14.19
N GLY A 25 -0.38 6.45 14.40
CA GLY A 25 -1.06 5.37 13.66
C GLY A 25 -0.58 5.19 12.23
N ILE A 26 0.50 5.90 11.82
CA ILE A 26 1.08 5.79 10.48
C ILE A 26 1.80 4.45 10.33
N CYS A 27 1.41 3.67 9.32
CA CYS A 27 2.02 2.38 9.01
C CYS A 27 3.47 2.54 8.57
N VAL A 28 4.30 1.57 8.97
CA VAL A 28 5.72 1.50 8.57
C VAL A 28 5.96 0.18 7.86
N ASP A 29 6.96 0.14 6.97
CA ASP A 29 7.31 -1.06 6.21
C ASP A 29 6.10 -1.67 5.45
N CYS A 30 5.38 -0.85 4.68
CA CYS A 30 4.25 -1.33 3.86
C CYS A 30 4.70 -2.40 2.86
N GLN A 31 4.04 -3.55 2.92
CA GLN A 31 4.29 -4.73 2.08
C GLN A 31 3.33 -4.78 0.88
N HIS A 32 3.48 -5.80 0.04
CA HIS A 32 2.64 -5.99 -1.15
C HIS A 32 2.67 -4.81 -2.14
N ASN A 33 3.81 -4.11 -2.22
CA ASN A 33 4.05 -2.95 -3.06
C ASN A 33 3.05 -1.78 -2.83
N THR A 34 2.62 -1.63 -1.59
CA THR A 34 1.79 -0.52 -1.13
C THR A 34 2.65 0.57 -0.48
N GLU A 35 2.12 1.78 -0.45
CA GLU A 35 2.71 2.94 0.23
C GLU A 35 1.59 3.80 0.82
N GLY A 36 1.95 4.92 1.46
CA GLY A 36 1.00 5.80 2.12
C GLY A 36 0.92 5.58 3.63
N ALA A 37 0.13 6.41 4.32
CA ALA A 37 0.07 6.40 5.78
C ALA A 37 -0.64 5.16 6.33
N GLN A 38 -1.49 4.53 5.53
CA GLN A 38 -2.26 3.34 5.87
C GLN A 38 -1.94 2.18 4.92
N CYS A 39 -0.90 2.32 4.09
CA CYS A 39 -0.63 1.40 2.99
C CYS A 39 -1.82 1.33 2.00
N GLU A 40 -2.48 2.46 1.77
CA GLU A 40 -3.75 2.56 1.04
C GLU A 40 -3.60 2.73 -0.48
N ARG A 41 -2.37 2.95 -0.95
CA ARG A 41 -2.05 3.23 -2.35
C ARG A 41 -0.93 2.31 -2.82
N CYS A 42 -0.87 2.07 -4.13
CA CYS A 42 0.23 1.32 -4.72
C CYS A 42 1.43 2.22 -4.96
N GLN A 43 2.62 1.65 -4.80
CA GLN A 43 3.87 2.29 -5.21
C GLN A 43 3.84 2.59 -6.72
N ALA A 44 4.66 3.56 -7.14
CA ALA A 44 4.88 3.86 -8.56
C ALA A 44 5.21 2.58 -9.35
N GLY A 45 4.57 2.40 -10.50
CA GLY A 45 4.69 1.19 -11.33
C GLY A 45 3.88 -0.03 -10.88
N PHE A 46 3.04 0.11 -9.85
CA PHE A 46 2.10 -0.91 -9.42
C PHE A 46 0.65 -0.40 -9.41
N VAL A 47 -0.30 -1.32 -9.56
CA VAL A 47 -1.75 -1.07 -9.49
C VAL A 47 -2.45 -2.13 -8.66
N SER A 48 -3.57 -1.75 -8.05
CA SER A 48 -4.41 -2.72 -7.35
C SER A 48 -5.13 -3.60 -8.38
N SER A 49 -5.16 -4.91 -8.13
CA SER A 49 -5.89 -5.84 -8.99
C SER A 49 -7.41 -5.78 -8.80
N ARG A 50 -7.86 -5.17 -7.70
CA ARG A 50 -9.25 -5.08 -7.25
C ARG A 50 -9.47 -3.74 -6.55
N GLU A 51 -10.73 -3.31 -6.46
CA GLU A 51 -11.18 -2.19 -5.61
C GLU A 51 -11.24 -2.56 -4.12
N ASP A 52 -10.38 -3.48 -3.67
CA ASP A 52 -10.23 -3.85 -2.26
C ASP A 52 -8.91 -3.26 -1.74
N PRO A 53 -8.93 -2.42 -0.67
CA PRO A 53 -7.73 -1.85 -0.07
C PRO A 53 -6.77 -2.88 0.52
N SER A 54 -7.22 -4.11 0.73
CA SER A 54 -6.39 -5.22 1.24
C SER A 54 -5.76 -6.04 0.11
N ALA A 55 -6.09 -5.72 -1.14
CA ALA A 55 -5.56 -6.41 -2.30
C ALA A 55 -4.09 -6.02 -2.52
N PRO A 56 -3.22 -6.98 -2.88
CA PRO A 56 -1.84 -6.68 -3.20
C PRO A 56 -1.74 -5.84 -4.49
N CYS A 57 -0.74 -4.95 -4.52
CA CYS A 57 -0.41 -4.19 -5.71
C CYS A 57 0.44 -5.04 -6.65
N VAL A 58 -0.02 -5.15 -7.89
CA VAL A 58 0.62 -5.90 -8.96
C VAL A 58 1.34 -4.95 -9.91
N SER A 59 2.42 -5.42 -10.52
CA SER A 59 3.19 -4.61 -11.46
C SER A 59 2.34 -4.23 -12.68
N CYS A 60 2.53 -3.00 -13.17
CA CYS A 60 1.90 -2.53 -14.39
C CYS A 60 2.35 -3.38 -15.59
N PRO A 61 1.43 -4.08 -16.29
CA PRO A 61 1.77 -4.81 -17.50
C PRO A 61 1.87 -3.84 -18.68
N CYS A 62 3.02 -3.16 -18.82
CA CYS A 62 3.34 -2.40 -20.02
C CYS A 62 4.16 -3.26 -20.99
N PRO A 63 3.95 -3.09 -22.30
CA PRO A 63 3.25 -3.98 -23.25
C PRO A 63 3.65 -5.47 -23.30
N LEU A 64 4.59 -5.93 -22.47
CA LEU A 64 5.04 -7.31 -22.39
C LEU A 64 5.21 -7.70 -20.91
N SER A 65 4.51 -8.74 -20.45
CA SER A 65 4.60 -9.28 -19.08
C SER A 65 5.90 -10.06 -18.83
N VAL A 66 7.04 -9.56 -19.28
CA VAL A 66 8.36 -10.13 -19.01
C VAL A 66 9.01 -9.37 -17.85
N PRO A 67 9.72 -10.05 -16.92
CA PRO A 67 10.38 -9.40 -15.78
C PRO A 67 11.33 -8.26 -16.18
N SER A 68 11.87 -8.30 -17.39
CA SER A 68 12.75 -7.27 -17.94
C SER A 68 12.04 -6.02 -18.47
N ASN A 69 10.71 -5.94 -18.46
CA ASN A 69 9.93 -4.80 -18.97
C ASN A 69 9.09 -4.09 -17.88
N HIS A 70 9.40 -4.34 -16.61
CA HIS A 70 8.78 -3.65 -15.48
C HIS A 70 9.45 -2.28 -15.22
N PHE A 71 9.39 -1.38 -16.20
CA PHE A 71 9.90 0.00 -16.09
C PHE A 71 8.79 1.05 -16.12
N ALA A 72 7.54 0.63 -16.00
CA ALA A 72 6.42 1.56 -15.96
C ALA A 72 6.50 2.38 -14.67
N GLU A 73 6.63 3.70 -14.79
CA GLU A 73 6.50 4.64 -13.66
C GLU A 73 5.05 4.66 -13.10
N GLY A 74 4.07 4.22 -13.89
CA GLY A 74 2.68 4.10 -13.49
C GLY A 74 1.79 3.50 -14.58
N CYS A 75 0.55 3.18 -14.23
CA CYS A 75 -0.46 2.68 -15.16
C CYS A 75 -1.46 3.78 -15.51
N VAL A 76 -1.85 3.84 -16.78
CA VAL A 76 -3.01 4.65 -17.20
C VAL A 76 -4.22 3.73 -17.26
N LEU A 77 -5.09 3.81 -16.25
CA LEU A 77 -6.40 3.15 -16.31
C LEU A 77 -7.26 3.94 -17.31
N ARG A 78 -7.32 3.46 -18.56
CA ARG A 78 -8.31 3.96 -19.53
C ARG A 78 -9.67 3.45 -19.05
N GLY A 79 -10.48 4.36 -18.53
CA GLY A 79 -11.89 4.13 -18.22
C GLY A 79 -12.71 3.80 -19.47
#